data_AF-A0A950AX63-F1
#
_entry.id   AF-A0A950AX63-F1
#
_cell.length_a   1.000
_cell.length_b   1.000
_cell.length_c   1.000
_cell.angle_alpha   90.00
_cell.angle_beta   90.00
_cell.angle_gamma   90.00
#
_symmetry.space_group_name_H-M   'P 1'
#
loop_
_entity.id
_entity.type
_entity.pdbx_description
1 polymer ?
#
loop_
_entity_poly.entity_id
_entity_poly.type
_entity_poly.pdbx_seq_one_letter_code
_entity_poly.pdbx_strand_id
1 'polypeptide(L)'
;MVYILSDLAGLLRDQGRYEEAELLYRRALGIVYTLNNLAGLLRTQGRYEEAEPLYRRVLAIYETTLGPEHPQTGTCRVNLDAFLSRPR
;
A
#
# COMPACT_ATOMS: atom_id res chain seq x y z
N MET A 1 -7.59 1.20 -10.54
CA MET A 1 -7.27 2.63 -10.33
C MET A 1 -5.89 2.83 -9.70
N VAL A 2 -5.56 2.22 -8.55
CA VAL A 2 -4.28 2.52 -7.85
C VAL A 2 -3.03 1.88 -8.49
N TYR A 3 -3.16 0.71 -9.14
CA TYR A 3 -2.08 0.10 -9.93
C TYR A 3 -1.60 1.02 -11.07
N ILE A 4 -2.53 1.74 -11.71
CA ILE A 4 -2.23 2.66 -12.81
C ILE A 4 -1.29 3.79 -12.37
N LEU A 5 -1.47 4.32 -11.14
CA LEU A 5 -0.64 5.43 -10.66
C LEU A 5 0.81 5.01 -10.39
N SER A 6 1.03 3.77 -9.94
CA SER A 6 2.36 3.25 -9.62
C SER A 6 3.09 2.80 -10.88
N ASP A 7 2.38 2.10 -11.78
CA ASP A 7 2.94 1.66 -13.07
C ASP A 7 3.27 2.86 -13.97
N LEU A 8 2.39 3.88 -14.01
CA LEU A 8 2.66 5.12 -14.73
C LEU A 8 3.82 5.91 -14.11
N ALA A 9 3.94 5.95 -12.77
CA ALA A 9 5.07 6.60 -12.12
C ALA A 9 6.40 5.92 -12.47
N GLY A 10 6.43 4.59 -12.53
CA GLY A 10 7.61 3.83 -12.98
C GLY A 10 7.98 4.15 -14.43
N LEU A 11 7.00 4.14 -15.34
CA LEU A 11 7.21 4.49 -16.75
C LEU A 11 7.72 5.94 -16.92
N LEU A 12 7.17 6.89 -16.16
CA LEU A 12 7.61 8.30 -16.21
C LEU A 12 9.03 8.47 -15.69
N ARG A 13 9.40 7.75 -14.62
CA ARG A 13 10.79 7.70 -14.12
C ARG A 13 11.73 7.17 -15.20
N ASP A 14 11.37 6.09 -15.87
CA ASP A 14 12.20 5.47 -16.92
C ASP A 14 12.30 6.35 -18.18
N GLN A 15 11.33 7.25 -18.39
CA GLN A 15 11.36 8.30 -19.42
C GLN A 15 12.11 9.58 -18.98
N GLY A 16 12.67 9.62 -17.78
CA GLY A 16 13.37 10.80 -17.24
C GLY A 16 12.45 11.92 -16.73
N ARG A 17 11.14 11.69 -16.66
CA ARG A 17 10.12 12.65 -16.19
C ARG A 17 9.94 12.54 -14.67
N TYR A 18 11.01 12.83 -13.94
CA TYR A 18 11.11 12.58 -12.50
C TYR A 18 10.09 13.38 -11.66
N GLU A 19 9.80 14.64 -12.00
CA GLU A 19 8.86 15.48 -11.26
C GLU A 19 7.42 14.95 -11.30
N GLU A 20 7.01 14.44 -12.47
CA GLU A 20 5.69 13.85 -12.64
C GLU A 20 5.59 12.49 -11.94
N ALA A 21 6.66 11.68 -12.03
CA ALA A 21 6.76 10.44 -11.28
C ALA A 21 6.68 10.68 -9.76
N GLU A 22 7.38 11.69 -9.24
CA GLU A 22 7.35 12.06 -7.82
C GLU A 22 5.94 12.49 -7.37
N LEU A 23 5.25 13.31 -8.16
CA LEU A 23 3.87 13.72 -7.87
C LEU A 23 2.93 12.51 -7.78
N LEU A 24 3.07 11.56 -8.71
CA LEU A 24 2.27 10.35 -8.72
C LEU A 24 2.60 9.45 -7.53
N TYR A 25 3.88 9.28 -7.17
CA TYR A 25 4.27 8.55 -5.98
C TYR A 25 3.70 9.19 -4.71
N ARG A 26 3.77 10.51 -4.56
CA ARG A 26 3.17 11.22 -3.42
C ARG A 26 1.67 11.03 -3.32
N ARG A 27 0.96 11.10 -4.46
CA ARG A 27 -0.49 10.84 -4.51
C ARG A 27 -0.83 9.41 -4.15
N ALA A 28 -0.08 8.44 -4.68
CA ALA A 28 -0.25 7.03 -4.37
C ALA A 28 -0.03 6.78 -2.87
N LEU A 29 1.06 7.31 -2.30
CA LEU A 29 1.35 7.22 -0.86
C LEU A 29 0.20 7.75 -0.01
N GLY A 30 -0.35 8.93 -0.33
CA GLY A 30 -1.50 9.49 0.40
C GLY A 30 -2.70 8.54 0.45
N ILE A 31 -3.06 7.92 -0.68
CA ILE A 31 -4.14 6.93 -0.76
C ILE A 31 -3.80 5.69 0.09
N VAL A 32 -2.54 5.24 0.03
CA VAL A 32 -2.08 4.05 0.77
C VAL A 32 -2.16 4.26 2.28
N TYR A 33 -1.74 5.42 2.79
CA TYR A 33 -1.89 5.77 4.20
C TYR A 33 -3.35 5.70 4.66
N THR A 34 -4.27 6.28 3.88
CA THR A 34 -5.70 6.26 4.22
C THR A 34 -6.25 4.83 4.22
N LEU A 35 -5.89 4.01 3.23
CA LEU A 35 -6.32 2.62 3.14
C LEU A 35 -5.75 1.76 4.29
N ASN A 36 -4.50 1.97 4.68
CA ASN A 36 -3.88 1.26 5.79
C ASN A 36 -4.59 1.59 7.12
N ASN A 37 -4.91 2.87 7.35
CA ASN A 37 -5.65 3.28 8.54
C ASN A 37 -7.06 2.70 8.57
N LEU A 38 -7.76 2.67 7.43
CA LEU A 38 -9.06 2.03 7.30
C LEU A 38 -8.97 0.52 7.58
N ALA A 39 -7.98 -0.16 7.03
CA ALA A 39 -7.75 -1.59 7.29
C ALA A 39 -7.46 -1.85 8.77
N GLY A 40 -6.69 -0.96 9.42
CA GLY A 40 -6.47 -0.95 10.87
C GLY A 40 -7.76 -0.85 11.67
N LEU A 41 -8.63 0.11 11.30
CA LEU A 41 -9.92 0.31 11.95
C LEU A 41 -10.84 -0.90 11.78
N LEU A 42 -10.97 -1.42 10.55
CA LEU A 42 -11.79 -2.60 10.27
C LEU A 42 -11.31 -3.83 11.05
N ARG A 43 -9.98 -4.01 11.17
CA ARG A 43 -9.38 -5.04 12.03
C ARG A 43 -9.79 -4.86 13.49
N THR A 44 -9.74 -3.64 14.03
CA THR A 44 -10.17 -3.38 15.42
C THR A 44 -11.66 -3.62 15.65
N GLN A 45 -12.47 -3.48 14.60
CA GLN A 45 -13.91 -3.77 14.62
C GLN A 45 -14.24 -5.25 14.39
N GLY A 46 -13.25 -6.12 14.17
CA GLY A 46 -13.46 -7.53 13.84
C GLY A 46 -13.97 -7.77 12.41
N ARG A 47 -13.98 -6.75 11.55
CA ARG A 47 -14.42 -6.83 10.14
C ARG A 47 -13.26 -7.29 9.26
N TYR A 48 -12.86 -8.53 9.50
CA TYR A 48 -11.66 -9.13 8.95
C TYR A 48 -11.69 -9.28 7.42
N GLU A 49 -12.82 -9.74 6.87
CA GLU A 49 -12.99 -9.94 5.43
C GLU A 49 -12.86 -8.64 4.61
N GLU A 50 -13.18 -7.50 5.24
CA GLU A 50 -13.07 -6.18 4.62
C GLU A 50 -11.66 -5.57 4.79
N ALA A 51 -10.94 -5.94 5.86
CA ALA A 51 -9.59 -5.46 6.13
C ALA A 51 -8.52 -6.14 5.24
N GLU A 52 -8.66 -7.44 5.00
CA GLU A 52 -7.71 -8.25 4.21
C GLU A 52 -7.40 -7.70 2.81
N PRO A 53 -8.39 -7.40 1.95
CA PRO A 53 -8.12 -6.88 0.60
C PRO A 53 -7.48 -5.49 0.62
N LEU A 54 -7.71 -4.70 1.68
CA LEU A 54 -7.11 -3.38 1.84
C LEU A 54 -5.63 -3.50 2.20
N TYR A 55 -5.27 -4.36 3.16
CA TYR A 55 -3.87 -4.61 3.51
C TYR A 55 -3.08 -5.17 2.33
N ARG A 56 -3.64 -6.10 1.54
CA ARG A 56 -2.97 -6.61 0.33
C ARG A 56 -2.72 -5.53 -0.71
N ARG A 57 -3.69 -4.66 -0.96
CA ARG A 57 -3.54 -3.53 -1.88
C ARG A 57 -2.46 -2.55 -1.42
N VAL A 58 -2.48 -2.21 -0.14
CA VAL A 58 -1.49 -1.33 0.49
C VAL A 58 -0.08 -1.91 0.36
N LEU A 59 0.08 -3.21 0.63
CA LEU A 59 1.36 -3.90 0.56
C LEU A 59 1.95 -3.87 -0.85
N ALA A 60 1.17 -4.22 -1.87
CA ALA A 60 1.63 -4.21 -3.26
C ALA A 60 2.15 -2.82 -3.71
N ILE A 61 1.49 -1.75 -3.26
CA ILE A 61 1.91 -0.39 -3.59
C ILE A 61 3.17 -0.01 -2.82
N TYR A 62 3.26 -0.32 -1.52
CA TYR A 62 4.46 -0.03 -0.74
C TYR A 62 5.69 -0.80 -1.25
N GLU A 63 5.53 -2.06 -1.64
CA GLU A 63 6.61 -2.83 -2.26
C GLU A 63 7.09 -2.21 -3.57
N THR A 64 6.17 -1.69 -4.39
CA THR A 64 6.50 -1.08 -5.69
C THR A 64 7.09 0.33 -5.55
N THR A 65 6.61 1.12 -4.59
CA THR A 65 6.93 2.55 -4.47
C THR A 65 8.10 2.84 -3.51
N LEU A 66 8.18 2.08 -2.42
CA LEU A 66 9.16 2.28 -1.35
C LEU A 66 10.20 1.15 -1.30
N GLY A 67 9.88 0.01 -1.91
CA GLY A 67 10.68 -1.21 -1.83
C GLY A 67 10.32 -2.09 -0.63
N PRO A 68 10.75 -3.37 -0.65
CA PRO A 68 10.39 -4.37 0.36
C PRO A 68 11.06 -4.15 1.73
N GLU A 69 12.18 -3.42 1.76
CA GLU A 69 12.97 -3.10 2.97
C GLU A 69 12.45 -1.85 3.71
N HIS A 70 11.53 -1.08 3.11
CA HIS A 70 11.07 0.16 3.71
C HIS A 70 10.25 -0.08 4.99
N PRO A 71 10.43 0.71 6.07
CA PRO A 71 9.72 0.49 7.34
C PRO A 71 8.19 0.41 7.22
N GLN A 72 7.62 1.14 6.27
CA GLN A 72 6.18 1.14 6.02
C GLN A 72 5.69 -0.12 5.33
N THR A 73 6.44 -0.64 4.37
CA THR A 73 6.23 -1.95 3.76
C THR A 73 6.28 -3.04 4.84
N GLY A 74 7.28 -2.97 5.72
CA GLY A 74 7.40 -3.85 6.88
C GLY A 74 6.21 -3.79 7.82
N THR A 75 5.74 -2.60 8.17
CA THR A 75 4.58 -2.40 9.06
C THR A 75 3.30 -2.99 8.47
N CYS A 76 3.05 -2.78 7.17
CA CYS A 76 1.87 -3.34 6.51
C CYS A 76 1.92 -4.86 6.39
N ARG A 77 3.11 -5.41 6.13
CA ARG A 77 3.33 -6.86 6.13
C ARG A 77 3.04 -7.46 7.50
N VAL A 78 3.58 -6.88 8.58
CA VAL A 78 3.28 -7.32 9.96
C VAL A 78 1.77 -7.26 10.26
N ASN A 79 1.07 -6.21 9.82
CA ASN A 79 -0.37 -6.11 10.03
C ASN A 79 -1.18 -7.14 9.24
N LEU A 80 -0.74 -7.47 8.02
CA LEU A 80 -1.33 -8.53 7.19
C LEU A 80 -1.02 -9.93 7.75
N ASP A 81 0.20 -10.17 8.22
CA ASP A 81 0.61 -11.45 8.81
C ASP A 81 -0.14 -11.71 10.12
N ALA A 82 -0.25 -10.70 10.98
CA ALA A 82 -1.06 -10.76 12.21
C ALA A 82 -2.56 -10.98 11.94
N PHE A 83 -3.02 -10.60 10.75
CA PHE A 83 -4.36 -10.90 10.28
C PHE A 83 -4.48 -12.39 9.88
N LEU A 84 -3.54 -12.89 9.05
CA LEU A 84 -3.58 -14.27 8.53
C LEU A 84 -3.31 -15.32 9.63
N SER A 85 -2.62 -14.95 10.71
CA SER A 85 -2.27 -15.85 11.81
C SER A 85 -3.38 -16.09 12.83
N ARG A 86 -4.53 -15.40 12.74
CA ARG A 86 -5.65 -15.59 13.68
C ARG A 86 -6.64 -16.64 13.15
N PRO A 87 -7.06 -17.62 13.96
CA PRO A 87 -8.09 -18.58 13.56
C PRO A 87 -9.41 -17.83 13.29
N ARG A 88 -10.04 -18.14 12.14
CA ARG A 88 -11.34 -17.60 11.73
C ARG A 88 -12.46 -18.16 12.60
#